data_AF-A0A661AFA7-F1
#
_entry.id   AF-A0A661AFA7-F1
#
_cell.length_a   1.000
_cell.length_b   1.000
_cell.length_c   1.000
_cell.angle_alpha   90.00
_cell.angle_beta   90.00
_cell.angle_gamma   90.00
#
_symmetry.space_group_name_H-M   'P 1'
#
loop_
_entity.id
_entity.type
_entity.pdbx_description
1 polymer ?
#
loop_
_entity_poly.entity_id
_entity_poly.type
_entity_poly.pdbx_seq_one_letter_code
_entity_poly.pdbx_strand_id
1 'polypeptide(L)'
;MISYKNIELQKSDNGQKGRAKYIINGSEYFAEEAAISHYTSLGYHALWTENTYWWTLMGLFFWDVIFAKTKGAVIVIRDGVQITLDPQDEKFEYLFKQTIQVNGIPADFFTMEFYERRKNLIKNKIQELLHSNLEQKLKESYKQNYGKKCRIIENWDKYDVNTLLISIQRLDKVKFIKILERIISNFKDNRAGLPDLIVYNDKDLFFSEVKSEKDKISEEQKEWHDFLSTTLGLKVEIFLINHTETQIKRIKSLYMPNAKEVTITVGYSSSKKREEAIRFLQEQESYFTKGEGKEQIHGAKFNINEDDIEKLFTILNLTSGWKTQQIEIDGKIIKSTELRNSLWCFREKVKQNASSDYCKRLEYDNKPNKFGCRYFYFHEMEDDEWIEYGYI
;
A
#
# COMPACT_ATOMS: atom_id res chain seq x y z
N MET A 1 9.66 8.52 -3.16
CA MET A 1 10.87 8.23 -3.96
C MET A 1 11.50 6.93 -3.46
N ILE A 2 11.56 5.91 -4.33
CA ILE A 2 12.21 4.62 -4.06
C ILE A 2 13.67 4.69 -4.53
N SER A 3 14.60 4.27 -3.69
CA SER A 3 16.03 4.18 -3.98
C SER A 3 16.54 2.75 -3.76
N TYR A 4 17.72 2.42 -4.27
CA TYR A 4 18.28 1.07 -4.22
C TYR A 4 19.74 1.13 -3.81
N LYS A 5 20.14 0.21 -2.95
CA LYS A 5 21.51 0.03 -2.53
C LYS A 5 21.85 -1.44 -2.56
N ASN A 6 22.89 -1.83 -3.28
CA ASN A 6 23.39 -3.20 -3.28
C ASN A 6 24.77 -3.23 -2.65
N ILE A 7 25.01 -4.17 -1.74
CA ILE A 7 26.32 -4.42 -1.16
C ILE A 7 26.71 -5.88 -1.34
N GLU A 8 28.02 -6.13 -1.38
CA GLU A 8 28.59 -7.46 -1.44
C GLU A 8 29.10 -7.86 -0.06
N LEU A 9 28.64 -9.00 0.45
CA LEU A 9 29.04 -9.57 1.73
C LEU A 9 29.36 -11.06 1.58
N GLN A 10 30.38 -11.51 2.31
CA GLN A 10 30.67 -12.93 2.39
C GLN A 10 29.53 -13.64 3.13
N LYS A 11 28.99 -14.69 2.51
CA LYS A 11 27.96 -15.53 3.11
C LYS A 11 28.60 -16.53 4.09
N SER A 12 27.93 -16.83 5.19
CA SER A 12 28.35 -17.95 6.05
C SER A 12 28.03 -19.30 5.39
N ASP A 13 29.01 -20.20 5.38
CA ASP A 13 28.94 -21.54 4.78
C ASP A 13 28.15 -22.57 5.62
N ASN A 14 27.55 -22.14 6.74
CA ASN A 14 26.74 -23.02 7.59
C ASN A 14 25.41 -23.40 6.89
N GLY A 15 25.48 -24.44 6.05
CA GLY A 15 24.43 -25.01 5.22
C GLY A 15 23.24 -25.65 5.95
N GLN A 16 22.70 -25.00 6.98
CA GLN A 16 21.43 -25.38 7.57
C GLN A 16 20.26 -24.63 6.90
N LYS A 17 19.11 -25.30 6.79
CA LYS A 17 17.82 -24.69 6.42
C LYS A 17 17.49 -23.57 7.41
N GLY A 18 17.81 -22.33 7.05
CA GLY A 18 17.58 -21.14 7.87
C GLY A 18 17.73 -19.85 7.05
N ARG A 19 17.41 -18.71 7.66
CA ARG A 19 17.63 -17.38 7.05
C ARG A 19 19.11 -17.18 6.75
N ALA A 20 19.41 -16.51 5.63
CA ALA A 20 20.79 -16.25 5.21
C ALA A 20 21.55 -15.44 6.28
N LYS A 21 22.82 -15.79 6.48
CA LYS A 21 23.76 -15.08 7.35
C LYS A 21 24.99 -14.63 6.59
N TYR A 22 25.55 -13.52 7.03
CA TYR A 22 26.66 -12.82 6.41
C TYR A 22 27.77 -12.57 7.42
N ILE A 23 29.02 -12.61 6.95
CA ILE A 23 30.21 -12.41 7.79
C ILE A 23 30.65 -10.94 7.67
N ILE A 24 30.71 -10.26 8.81
CA ILE A 24 31.26 -8.91 8.93
C ILE A 24 32.29 -8.93 10.06
N ASN A 25 33.54 -8.56 9.76
CA ASN A 25 34.64 -8.56 10.74
C ASN A 25 34.77 -9.88 11.52
N GLY A 26 34.54 -11.02 10.85
CA GLY A 26 34.65 -12.36 11.45
C GLY A 26 33.44 -12.80 12.29
N SER A 27 32.39 -11.98 12.42
CA SER A 27 31.14 -12.35 13.12
C SER A 27 30.00 -12.57 12.13
N GLU A 28 29.07 -13.49 12.46
CA GLU A 28 27.89 -13.78 11.65
C GLU A 28 26.70 -12.89 12.03
N TYR A 29 26.01 -12.37 11.01
CA TYR A 29 24.84 -11.50 11.14
C TYR A 29 23.73 -11.96 10.19
N PHE A 30 22.47 -11.85 10.60
CA PHE A 30 21.34 -11.90 9.66
C PHE A 30 21.37 -10.70 8.70
N ALA A 31 20.58 -10.75 7.63
CA ALA A 31 20.56 -9.72 6.59
C ALA A 31 20.28 -8.32 7.17
N GLU A 32 19.30 -8.22 8.07
CA GLU A 32 18.86 -6.97 8.69
C GLU A 32 19.94 -6.41 9.64
N GLU A 33 20.60 -7.28 10.41
CA GLU A 33 21.72 -6.89 11.29
C GLU A 33 22.94 -6.43 10.48
N ALA A 34 23.21 -7.10 9.35
CA ALA A 34 24.26 -6.71 8.42
C ALA A 34 23.98 -5.32 7.80
N ALA A 35 22.72 -5.05 7.44
CA ALA A 35 22.30 -3.74 6.98
C ALA A 35 22.46 -2.67 8.07
N ILE A 36 22.07 -2.95 9.32
CA ILE A 36 22.26 -2.05 10.47
C ILE A 36 23.76 -1.74 10.67
N SER A 37 24.62 -2.77 10.62
CA SER A 37 26.07 -2.60 10.74
C SER A 37 26.64 -1.71 9.63
N HIS A 38 26.20 -1.94 8.38
CA HIS A 38 26.57 -1.11 7.23
C HIS A 38 26.17 0.35 7.41
N TYR A 39 24.92 0.64 7.78
CA TYR A 39 24.47 2.01 8.03
C TYR A 39 25.21 2.68 9.19
N THR A 40 25.51 1.92 10.25
CA THR A 40 26.29 2.40 11.40
C THR A 40 27.70 2.83 10.98
N SER A 41 28.36 2.05 10.10
CA SER A 41 29.68 2.42 9.53
C SER A 41 29.66 3.71 8.71
N LEU A 42 28.48 4.08 8.18
CA LEU A 42 28.26 5.32 7.43
C LEU A 42 27.82 6.49 8.32
N GLY A 43 27.78 6.32 9.64
CA GLY A 43 27.39 7.35 10.60
C GLY A 43 25.87 7.52 10.77
N TYR A 44 25.07 6.53 10.38
CA TYR A 44 23.64 6.49 10.66
C TYR A 44 23.33 5.65 11.89
N HIS A 45 22.21 5.94 12.55
CA HIS A 45 21.52 4.98 13.41
C HIS A 45 20.52 4.19 12.57
N ALA A 46 20.36 2.90 12.86
CA ALA A 46 19.36 2.06 12.21
C ALA A 46 18.60 1.27 13.27
N LEU A 47 17.28 1.43 13.29
CA LEU A 47 16.36 0.76 14.21
C LEU A 47 15.57 -0.30 13.43
N TRP A 48 15.53 -1.52 13.96
CA TRP A 48 14.67 -2.57 13.43
C TRP A 48 13.21 -2.33 13.84
N THR A 49 12.39 -1.98 12.86
CA THR A 49 10.99 -1.53 13.03
C THR A 49 10.02 -2.27 12.12
N GLU A 50 10.17 -3.59 11.98
CA GLU A 50 9.21 -4.43 11.27
C GLU A 50 7.77 -4.24 11.83
N ASN A 51 6.85 -5.09 11.41
CA ASN A 51 5.43 -4.99 11.75
C ASN A 51 5.11 -4.73 13.24
N THR A 52 5.72 -5.49 14.16
CA THR A 52 5.37 -5.46 15.59
C THR A 52 5.68 -4.13 16.29
N TYR A 53 6.69 -3.38 15.82
CA TYR A 53 7.01 -2.04 16.32
C TYR A 53 5.83 -1.10 16.09
N TRP A 54 5.31 -1.10 14.86
CA TRP A 54 4.18 -0.27 14.45
C TRP A 54 2.85 -0.70 15.05
N TRP A 55 2.64 -2.01 15.26
CA TRP A 55 1.47 -2.51 15.97
C TRP A 55 1.44 -2.04 17.42
N THR A 56 2.60 -2.01 18.08
CA THR A 56 2.73 -1.54 19.46
C THR A 56 2.39 -0.06 19.56
N LEU A 57 2.95 0.77 18.67
CA LEU A 57 2.62 2.19 18.61
C LEU A 57 1.13 2.43 18.34
N MET A 58 0.57 1.78 17.32
CA MET A 58 -0.84 1.89 16.98
C MET A 58 -1.72 1.46 18.16
N GLY A 59 -1.42 0.32 18.77
CA GLY A 59 -2.14 -0.20 19.93
C GLY A 59 -2.12 0.75 21.13
N LEU A 60 -0.99 1.40 21.39
CA LEU A 60 -0.85 2.36 22.49
C LEU A 60 -1.57 3.68 22.21
N PHE A 61 -1.48 4.22 20.99
CA PHE A 61 -2.15 5.48 20.64
C PHE A 61 -3.66 5.35 20.46
N PHE A 62 -4.14 4.19 20.04
CA PHE A 62 -5.56 3.90 19.79
C PHE A 62 -6.17 2.96 20.83
N TRP A 63 -5.56 2.79 22.00
CA TRP A 63 -5.99 1.82 23.01
C TRP A 63 -7.49 1.96 23.36
N ASP A 64 -7.92 3.18 23.68
CA ASP A 64 -9.31 3.53 23.98
C ASP A 64 -10.27 3.28 22.81
N VAL A 65 -9.80 3.48 21.57
CA VAL A 65 -10.59 3.20 20.36
C VAL A 65 -10.72 1.70 20.12
N ILE A 66 -9.62 0.93 20.24
CA ILE A 66 -9.62 -0.52 20.08
C ILE A 66 -10.57 -1.15 21.08
N PHE A 67 -10.41 -0.82 22.36
CA PHE A 67 -11.21 -1.38 23.44
C PHE A 67 -12.54 -0.64 23.67
N ALA A 68 -12.96 0.21 22.74
CA ALA A 68 -14.27 0.85 22.78
C ALA A 68 -15.39 -0.20 22.78
N LYS A 69 -16.37 0.00 23.66
CA LYS A 69 -17.53 -0.88 23.85
C LYS A 69 -18.58 -0.60 22.78
N THR A 70 -18.29 -1.03 21.56
CA THR A 70 -19.19 -0.87 20.41
C THR A 70 -19.84 -2.20 20.05
N LYS A 71 -20.90 -2.14 19.22
CA LYS A 71 -21.51 -3.34 18.65
C LYS A 71 -20.43 -4.22 17.97
N GLY A 72 -20.53 -5.53 18.17
CA GLY A 72 -19.62 -6.53 17.59
C GLY A 72 -18.21 -6.60 18.18
N ALA A 73 -17.88 -5.77 19.18
CA ALA A 73 -16.75 -6.03 20.06
C ALA A 73 -16.89 -7.37 20.81
N VAL A 74 -18.14 -7.83 20.98
CA VAL A 74 -18.51 -9.15 21.51
C VAL A 74 -19.36 -9.89 20.48
N ILE A 75 -18.99 -11.14 20.21
CA ILE A 75 -19.75 -12.07 19.36
C ILE A 75 -20.12 -13.28 20.22
N VAL A 76 -21.39 -13.68 20.16
CA VAL A 76 -21.90 -14.89 20.81
C VAL A 76 -22.48 -15.83 19.76
N ILE A 77 -22.49 -17.13 20.03
CA ILE A 77 -23.16 -18.12 19.19
C ILE A 77 -24.51 -18.44 19.83
N ARG A 78 -25.61 -18.25 19.09
CA ARG A 78 -26.96 -18.70 19.47
C ARG A 78 -27.50 -19.56 18.35
N ASP A 79 -27.92 -20.78 18.67
CA ASP A 79 -28.46 -21.75 17.70
C ASP A 79 -27.57 -21.96 16.46
N GLY A 80 -26.25 -21.97 16.67
CA GLY A 80 -25.25 -22.15 15.61
C GLY A 80 -24.94 -20.88 14.79
N VAL A 81 -25.60 -19.75 15.07
CA VAL A 81 -25.41 -18.49 14.35
C VAL A 81 -24.59 -17.51 15.19
N GLN A 82 -23.61 -16.84 14.56
CA GLN A 82 -22.86 -15.77 15.19
C GLN A 82 -23.70 -14.49 15.25
N ILE A 83 -23.86 -13.95 16.45
CA ILE A 83 -24.62 -12.74 16.73
C ILE A 83 -23.70 -11.73 17.41
N THR A 84 -23.65 -10.51 16.87
CA THR A 84 -23.00 -9.39 17.54
C THR A 84 -23.87 -8.91 18.69
N LEU A 85 -23.31 -8.85 19.89
CA LEU A 85 -24.04 -8.38 21.07
C LEU A 85 -24.16 -6.85 21.06
N ASP A 86 -25.31 -6.32 21.46
CA ASP A 86 -25.52 -4.89 21.66
C ASP A 86 -24.82 -4.43 22.96
N PRO A 87 -24.09 -3.29 22.97
CA PRO A 87 -23.51 -2.74 24.20
C PRO A 87 -24.50 -2.50 25.34
N GLN A 88 -25.81 -2.39 25.06
CA GLN A 88 -26.87 -2.25 26.06
C GLN A 88 -27.36 -3.58 26.65
N ASP A 89 -26.92 -4.73 26.11
CA ASP A 89 -27.26 -6.04 26.65
C ASP A 89 -26.65 -6.22 28.05
N GLU A 90 -27.44 -6.72 29.00
CA GLU A 90 -27.03 -6.90 30.40
C GLU A 90 -25.76 -7.77 30.55
N LYS A 91 -25.50 -8.68 29.62
CA LYS A 91 -24.34 -9.58 29.63
C LYS A 91 -23.13 -9.00 28.92
N PHE A 92 -23.27 -7.86 28.24
CA PHE A 92 -22.22 -7.29 27.39
C PHE A 92 -20.93 -7.05 28.18
N GLU A 93 -21.00 -6.38 29.33
CA GLU A 93 -19.82 -6.06 30.13
C GLU A 93 -19.06 -7.31 30.59
N TYR A 94 -19.79 -8.33 31.04
CA TYR A 94 -19.20 -9.59 31.46
C TYR A 94 -18.53 -10.30 30.28
N LEU A 95 -19.23 -10.44 29.16
CA LEU A 95 -18.72 -11.13 27.98
C LEU A 95 -17.61 -10.35 27.28
N PHE A 96 -17.63 -9.02 27.31
CA PHE A 96 -16.55 -8.18 26.80
C PHE A 96 -15.27 -8.42 27.60
N LYS A 97 -15.34 -8.39 28.93
CA LYS A 97 -14.18 -8.71 29.79
C LYS A 97 -13.63 -10.10 29.50
N GLN A 98 -14.50 -11.11 29.36
CA GLN A 98 -14.09 -12.47 28.97
C GLN A 98 -13.44 -12.51 27.59
N THR A 99 -14.03 -11.81 26.60
CA THR A 99 -13.47 -11.71 25.24
C THR A 99 -12.06 -11.14 25.27
N ILE A 100 -11.84 -10.04 25.98
CA ILE A 100 -10.50 -9.45 26.10
C ILE A 100 -9.55 -10.36 26.89
N GLN A 101 -10.01 -10.99 27.98
CA GLN A 101 -9.19 -11.89 28.76
C GLN A 101 -8.74 -13.13 27.98
N VAL A 102 -9.57 -13.66 27.08
CA VAL A 102 -9.25 -14.86 26.28
C VAL A 102 -8.48 -14.46 25.03
N ASN A 103 -9.01 -13.52 24.24
CA ASN A 103 -8.48 -13.19 22.91
C ASN A 103 -7.44 -12.07 22.92
N GLY A 104 -7.41 -11.24 23.97
CA GLY A 104 -6.54 -10.05 24.06
C GLY A 104 -7.01 -8.85 23.25
N ILE A 105 -8.16 -8.93 22.58
CA ILE A 105 -8.72 -7.89 21.69
C ILE A 105 -10.22 -8.12 21.50
N PRO A 106 -10.99 -7.10 21.04
CA PRO A 106 -12.38 -7.27 20.65
C PRO A 106 -12.56 -8.29 19.52
N ALA A 107 -13.73 -8.92 19.46
CA ALA A 107 -14.03 -9.96 18.49
C ALA A 107 -14.01 -9.46 17.03
N ASP A 108 -14.36 -8.19 16.79
CA ASP A 108 -14.38 -7.60 15.45
C ASP A 108 -13.05 -7.05 14.96
N PHE A 109 -11.99 -6.98 15.79
CA PHE A 109 -10.75 -6.27 15.46
C PHE A 109 -10.07 -6.67 14.13
N PHE A 110 -10.25 -7.92 13.69
CA PHE A 110 -9.71 -8.44 12.43
C PHE A 110 -10.72 -8.43 11.26
N THR A 111 -11.87 -7.77 11.42
CA THR A 111 -12.93 -7.69 10.41
C THR A 111 -13.02 -6.28 9.83
N MET A 112 -13.62 -6.14 8.64
CA MET A 112 -13.75 -4.84 7.98
C MET A 112 -14.70 -3.90 8.76
N GLU A 113 -15.67 -4.47 9.46
CA GLU A 113 -16.64 -3.72 10.27
C GLU A 113 -16.01 -3.05 11.49
N PHE A 114 -14.81 -3.46 11.93
CA PHE A 114 -14.11 -2.79 13.04
C PHE A 114 -13.94 -1.31 12.76
N TYR A 115 -13.44 -0.97 11.58
CA TYR A 115 -13.21 0.40 11.16
C TYR A 115 -14.53 1.15 11.05
N GLU A 116 -15.51 0.61 10.32
CA GLU A 116 -16.79 1.30 10.12
C GLU A 116 -17.50 1.62 11.44
N ARG A 117 -17.49 0.70 12.40
CA ARG A 117 -18.09 0.91 13.73
C ARG A 117 -17.35 1.92 14.59
N ARG A 118 -16.08 2.20 14.29
CA ARG A 118 -15.19 3.10 15.06
C ARG A 118 -14.70 4.30 14.25
N LYS A 119 -15.20 4.52 13.03
CA LYS A 119 -14.75 5.57 12.10
C LYS A 119 -14.72 6.95 12.75
N ASN A 120 -15.79 7.30 13.46
CA ASN A 120 -15.86 8.58 14.19
C ASN A 120 -14.90 8.63 15.39
N LEU A 121 -14.71 7.52 16.12
CA LEU A 121 -13.76 7.45 17.23
C LEU A 121 -12.32 7.58 16.73
N ILE A 122 -11.96 6.89 15.64
CA ILE A 122 -10.66 6.97 14.97
C ILE A 122 -10.42 8.40 14.49
N LYS A 123 -11.39 9.02 13.80
CA LYS A 123 -11.29 10.40 13.32
C LYS A 123 -11.06 11.38 14.47
N ASN A 124 -11.84 11.26 15.56
CA ASN A 124 -11.69 12.12 16.73
C ASN A 124 -10.33 11.90 17.41
N LYS A 125 -9.88 10.64 17.51
CA LYS A 125 -8.57 10.30 18.08
C LYS A 125 -7.43 10.91 17.27
N ILE A 126 -7.50 10.84 15.95
CA ILE A 126 -6.52 11.47 15.05
C ILE A 126 -6.48 12.99 15.28
N GLN A 127 -7.64 13.65 15.39
CA GLN A 127 -7.69 15.09 15.70
C GLN A 127 -7.10 15.42 17.08
N GLU A 128 -7.38 14.60 18.11
CA GLU A 128 -6.74 14.72 19.42
C GLU A 128 -5.22 14.63 19.31
N LEU A 129 -4.72 13.59 18.63
CA LEU A 129 -3.29 13.31 18.50
C LEU A 129 -2.55 14.45 17.79
N LEU A 130 -3.12 15.01 16.72
CA LEU A 130 -2.54 16.14 15.99
C LEU A 130 -2.26 17.36 16.89
N HIS A 131 -3.18 17.64 17.83
CA HIS A 131 -3.10 18.79 18.75
C HIS A 131 -2.40 18.47 20.08
N SER A 132 -1.89 17.25 20.25
CA SER A 132 -1.25 16.80 21.49
C SER A 132 0.27 16.68 21.39
N ASN A 133 0.93 16.54 22.54
CA ASN A 133 2.32 16.09 22.62
C ASN A 133 2.34 14.55 22.53
N LEU A 134 2.78 14.03 21.38
CA LEU A 134 2.79 12.58 21.11
C LEU A 134 3.74 11.81 22.03
N GLU A 135 4.88 12.40 22.40
CA GLU A 135 5.83 11.75 23.30
C GLU A 135 5.24 11.53 24.69
N GLN A 136 4.56 12.55 25.20
CA GLN A 136 3.86 12.46 26.48
C GLN A 136 2.72 11.43 26.41
N LYS A 137 1.89 11.49 25.35
CA LYS A 137 0.78 10.55 25.15
C LYS A 137 1.27 9.10 25.07
N LEU A 138 2.37 8.85 24.37
CA LEU A 138 2.96 7.51 24.31
C LEU A 138 3.43 7.05 25.69
N LYS A 139 4.18 7.88 26.42
CA LYS A 139 4.68 7.54 27.76
C LYS A 139 3.55 7.23 28.74
N GLU A 140 2.49 8.04 28.72
CA GLU A 140 1.30 7.84 29.54
C GLU A 140 0.59 6.54 29.20
N SER A 141 0.31 6.30 27.91
CA SER A 141 -0.36 5.08 27.46
C SER A 141 0.47 3.84 27.74
N TYR A 142 1.79 3.89 27.50
CA TYR A 142 2.71 2.81 27.80
C TYR A 142 2.65 2.48 29.29
N LYS A 143 2.84 3.47 30.17
CA LYS A 143 2.75 3.27 31.62
C LYS A 143 1.40 2.72 32.08
N GLN A 144 0.30 3.21 31.51
CA GLN A 144 -1.05 2.81 31.90
C GLN A 144 -1.41 1.39 31.44
N ASN A 145 -0.85 0.93 30.32
CA ASN A 145 -1.26 -0.30 29.65
C ASN A 145 -0.21 -1.41 29.68
N TYR A 146 1.01 -1.13 30.11
CA TYR A 146 2.09 -2.09 30.21
C TYR A 146 1.65 -3.36 30.97
N GLY A 147 1.99 -4.53 30.41
CA GLY A 147 1.64 -5.83 30.97
C GLY A 147 0.18 -6.25 30.78
N LYS A 148 -0.72 -5.40 30.27
CA LYS A 148 -2.09 -5.82 29.95
C LYS A 148 -2.09 -6.75 28.75
N LYS A 149 -3.02 -7.71 28.75
CA LYS A 149 -3.21 -8.62 27.63
C LYS A 149 -3.69 -7.85 26.40
N CYS A 150 -2.88 -7.85 25.35
CA CYS A 150 -3.20 -7.24 24.06
C CYS A 150 -2.64 -8.12 22.95
N ARG A 151 -3.49 -8.69 22.08
CA ARG A 151 -3.02 -9.67 21.07
C ARG A 151 -1.99 -9.10 20.09
N ILE A 152 -2.01 -7.79 19.86
CA ILE A 152 -1.07 -7.12 18.96
C ILE A 152 0.24 -6.69 19.66
N ILE A 153 0.33 -6.85 20.98
CA ILE A 153 1.52 -6.60 21.81
C ILE A 153 1.79 -7.88 22.63
N GLU A 154 2.40 -8.87 21.98
CA GLU A 154 2.65 -10.18 22.60
C GLU A 154 3.80 -10.16 23.61
N ASN A 155 4.79 -9.27 23.38
CA ASN A 155 5.95 -9.11 24.25
C ASN A 155 6.17 -7.62 24.55
N TRP A 156 5.77 -7.20 25.76
CA TRP A 156 5.94 -5.82 26.24
C TRP A 156 7.40 -5.41 26.42
N ASP A 157 8.29 -6.36 26.63
CA ASP A 157 9.72 -6.13 26.83
C ASP A 157 10.50 -6.08 25.50
N LYS A 158 9.84 -6.34 24.37
CA LYS A 158 10.47 -6.25 23.05
C LYS A 158 10.94 -4.82 22.74
N TYR A 159 10.19 -3.81 23.18
CA TYR A 159 10.51 -2.41 22.95
C TYR A 159 10.30 -1.62 24.24
N ASP A 160 11.37 -1.00 24.74
CA ASP A 160 11.24 0.04 25.75
C ASP A 160 10.61 1.32 25.16
N VAL A 161 10.11 2.19 26.04
CA VAL A 161 9.43 3.41 25.62
C VAL A 161 10.34 4.38 24.84
N ASN A 162 11.65 4.41 25.13
CA ASN A 162 12.59 5.28 24.40
C ASN A 162 12.81 4.79 22.98
N THR A 163 12.87 3.47 22.78
CA THR A 163 12.92 2.86 21.46
C THR A 163 11.68 3.24 20.63
N LEU A 164 10.48 3.18 21.21
CA LEU A 164 9.23 3.57 20.55
C LEU A 164 9.15 5.09 20.24
N LEU A 165 9.85 5.93 21.00
CA LEU A 165 9.88 7.38 20.78
C LEU A 165 10.68 7.78 19.53
N ILE A 166 11.59 6.94 19.05
CA ILE A 166 12.47 7.26 17.91
C ILE A 166 11.67 7.68 16.69
N SER A 167 10.65 6.91 16.30
CA SER A 167 9.80 7.26 15.15
C SER A 167 9.00 8.54 15.38
N ILE A 168 8.59 8.84 16.61
CA ILE A 168 7.83 10.06 16.93
C ILE A 168 8.73 11.30 16.84
N GLN A 169 9.96 11.18 17.30
CA GLN A 169 10.93 12.28 17.35
C GLN A 169 11.53 12.60 15.97
N ARG A 170 11.63 11.59 15.10
CA ARG A 170 12.31 11.73 13.80
C ARG A 170 11.35 11.90 12.61
N LEU A 171 10.09 11.48 12.72
CA LEU A 171 9.10 11.69 11.67
C LEU A 171 8.30 12.97 11.90
N ASP A 172 7.88 13.59 10.80
CA ASP A 172 6.80 14.58 10.86
C ASP A 172 5.55 13.97 11.53
N LYS A 173 4.94 14.75 12.43
CA LYS A 173 3.79 14.32 13.23
C LYS A 173 2.63 13.82 12.36
N VAL A 174 2.32 14.51 11.27
CA VAL A 174 1.20 14.17 10.40
C VAL A 174 1.49 12.87 9.67
N LYS A 175 2.71 12.70 9.14
CA LYS A 175 3.13 11.45 8.48
C LYS A 175 3.11 10.27 9.44
N PHE A 176 3.60 10.44 10.67
CA PHE A 176 3.55 9.40 11.70
C PHE A 176 2.12 8.94 11.99
N ILE A 177 1.20 9.89 12.23
CA ILE A 177 -0.21 9.58 12.51
C ILE A 177 -0.85 8.87 11.31
N LYS A 178 -0.55 9.28 10.07
CA LYS A 178 -1.06 8.61 8.86
C LYS A 178 -0.60 7.15 8.73
N ILE A 179 0.60 6.81 9.18
CA ILE A 179 1.06 5.40 9.23
C ILE A 179 0.18 4.60 10.20
N LEU A 180 -0.08 5.12 11.41
CA LEU A 180 -0.93 4.45 12.39
C LEU A 180 -2.39 4.35 11.91
N GLU A 181 -2.92 5.42 11.30
CA GLU A 181 -4.25 5.48 10.70
C GLU A 181 -4.43 4.39 9.64
N ARG A 182 -3.43 4.23 8.76
CA ARG A 182 -3.43 3.18 7.73
C ARG A 182 -3.53 1.78 8.35
N ILE A 183 -2.79 1.52 9.43
CA ILE A 183 -2.81 0.24 10.13
C ILE A 183 -4.17 0.00 10.79
N ILE A 184 -4.70 0.95 11.59
CA ILE A 184 -5.96 0.76 12.33
C ILE A 184 -7.18 0.68 11.40
N SER A 185 -7.12 1.28 10.21
CA SER A 185 -8.25 1.29 9.26
C SER A 185 -8.52 -0.06 8.62
N ASN A 186 -7.51 -0.92 8.49
CA ASN A 186 -7.68 -2.32 8.09
C ASN A 186 -6.50 -3.13 8.62
N PHE A 187 -6.54 -3.47 9.90
CA PHE A 187 -5.43 -4.16 10.56
C PHE A 187 -5.12 -5.50 9.89
N LYS A 188 -6.12 -6.24 9.43
CA LYS A 188 -5.93 -7.54 8.78
C LYS A 188 -5.00 -7.44 7.57
N ASP A 189 -5.23 -6.47 6.70
CA ASP A 189 -4.53 -6.34 5.41
C ASP A 189 -3.32 -5.40 5.47
N ASN A 190 -3.27 -4.47 6.44
CA ASN A 190 -2.21 -3.47 6.53
C ASN A 190 -1.21 -3.74 7.67
N ARG A 191 -1.38 -4.80 8.46
CA ARG A 191 -0.43 -5.15 9.53
C ARG A 191 0.94 -5.60 9.03
N ALA A 192 1.04 -6.09 7.80
CA ALA A 192 2.28 -6.65 7.25
C ALA A 192 2.85 -5.76 6.14
N GLY A 193 4.18 -5.77 6.00
CA GLY A 193 4.87 -5.18 4.85
C GLY A 193 5.50 -3.81 5.12
N LEU A 194 5.47 -3.30 6.36
CA LEU A 194 6.28 -2.12 6.68
C LEU A 194 7.78 -2.46 6.57
N PRO A 195 8.61 -1.51 6.09
CA PRO A 195 10.03 -1.76 5.90
C PRO A 195 10.74 -2.20 7.19
N ASP A 196 11.72 -3.09 7.03
CA ASP A 196 12.45 -3.69 8.16
C ASP A 196 13.07 -2.65 9.09
N LEU A 197 13.63 -1.57 8.54
CA LEU A 197 14.40 -0.58 9.31
C LEU A 197 13.89 0.85 9.13
N ILE A 198 14.00 1.65 10.19
CA ILE A 198 14.12 3.10 10.13
C ILE A 198 15.60 3.45 10.25
N VAL A 199 16.14 4.16 9.26
CA VAL A 199 17.52 4.63 9.24
C VAL A 199 17.52 6.15 9.35
N TYR A 200 18.31 6.69 10.28
CA TYR A 200 18.28 8.12 10.58
C TYR A 200 19.61 8.63 11.13
N ASN A 201 19.82 9.94 10.99
CA ASN A 201 20.82 10.70 11.72
C ASN A 201 20.22 12.08 12.05
N ASP A 202 21.04 13.10 12.30
CA ASP A 202 20.54 14.45 12.61
C ASP A 202 19.96 15.20 11.41
N LYS A 203 20.25 14.76 10.18
CA LYS A 203 19.86 15.43 8.92
C LYS A 203 18.79 14.67 8.15
N ASP A 204 18.87 13.34 8.16
CA ASP A 204 18.10 12.47 7.28
C ASP A 204 17.32 11.42 8.08
N LEU A 205 16.18 11.03 7.53
CA LEU A 205 15.45 9.82 7.91
C LEU A 205 14.87 9.14 6.67
N PHE A 206 15.00 7.83 6.60
CA PHE A 206 14.38 7.01 5.57
C PHE A 206 14.07 5.60 6.08
N PHE A 207 13.18 4.92 5.36
CA PHE A 207 12.86 3.53 5.60
C PHE A 207 13.74 2.64 4.73
N SER A 208 14.21 1.51 5.25
CA SER A 208 15.02 0.55 4.51
C SER A 208 14.40 -0.84 4.58
N GLU A 209 14.05 -1.41 3.43
CA GLU A 209 13.63 -2.80 3.27
C GLU A 209 14.84 -3.65 2.88
N VAL A 210 15.14 -4.69 3.65
CA VAL A 210 16.35 -5.50 3.46
C VAL A 210 16.00 -6.80 2.73
N LYS A 211 16.76 -7.11 1.67
CA LYS A 211 16.58 -8.35 0.90
C LYS A 211 17.90 -9.09 0.74
N SER A 212 17.91 -10.35 1.15
CA SER A 212 18.95 -11.30 0.76
C SER A 212 18.75 -11.74 -0.69
N GLU A 213 19.80 -12.27 -1.33
CA GLU A 213 19.86 -12.65 -2.75
C GLU A 213 18.69 -13.53 -3.27
N LYS A 214 17.95 -14.22 -2.38
CA LYS A 214 16.82 -15.09 -2.72
C LYS A 214 15.46 -14.51 -2.33
N ASP A 215 15.44 -13.42 -1.58
CA ASP A 215 14.21 -12.83 -1.09
C ASP A 215 13.50 -12.07 -2.21
N LYS A 216 12.17 -12.10 -2.15
CA LYS A 216 11.31 -11.30 -3.03
C LYS A 216 10.64 -10.22 -2.20
N ILE A 217 10.27 -9.15 -2.88
CA ILE A 217 9.38 -8.13 -2.32
C ILE A 217 7.95 -8.66 -2.44
N SER A 218 7.23 -8.71 -1.30
CA SER A 218 5.82 -9.13 -1.27
C SER A 218 4.90 -8.02 -1.78
N GLU A 219 3.64 -8.34 -2.05
CA GLU A 219 2.68 -7.33 -2.51
C GLU A 219 2.36 -6.32 -1.40
N GLU A 220 2.21 -6.77 -0.16
CA GLU A 220 1.99 -5.91 1.00
C GLU A 220 3.15 -4.92 1.21
N GLN A 221 4.39 -5.36 0.94
CA GLN A 221 5.56 -4.49 0.99
C GLN A 221 5.49 -3.41 -0.09
N LYS A 222 5.13 -3.76 -1.34
CA LYS A 222 4.98 -2.75 -2.40
C LYS A 222 3.94 -1.70 -2.05
N GLU A 223 2.80 -2.11 -1.50
CA GLU A 223 1.75 -1.19 -1.08
C GLU A 223 2.22 -0.24 0.03
N TRP A 224 2.97 -0.75 1.01
CA TRP A 224 3.57 0.09 2.06
C TRP A 224 4.64 1.03 1.50
N HIS A 225 5.47 0.57 0.58
CA HIS A 225 6.49 1.40 -0.06
C HIS A 225 5.85 2.51 -0.90
N ASP A 226 4.80 2.20 -1.65
CA ASP A 226 4.02 3.19 -2.39
C ASP A 226 3.36 4.20 -1.44
N PHE A 227 2.69 3.74 -0.38
CA PHE A 227 2.08 4.63 0.60
C PHE A 227 3.11 5.56 1.27
N LEU A 228 4.21 5.01 1.78
CA LEU A 228 5.27 5.79 2.41
C LEU A 228 5.88 6.78 1.42
N SER A 229 6.14 6.34 0.18
CA SER A 229 6.96 7.10 -0.75
C SER A 229 6.19 8.06 -1.64
N THR A 230 5.02 7.67 -2.14
CA THR A 230 4.15 8.45 -3.02
C THR A 230 3.20 9.31 -2.20
N THR A 231 2.56 8.75 -1.17
CA THR A 231 1.52 9.46 -0.40
C THR A 231 2.10 10.31 0.74
N LEU A 232 3.12 9.80 1.45
CA LEU A 232 3.75 10.54 2.54
C LEU A 232 5.04 11.26 2.13
N GLY A 233 5.55 11.04 0.91
CA GLY A 233 6.80 11.64 0.45
C GLY A 233 7.99 11.27 1.33
N LEU A 234 7.99 10.07 1.93
CA LEU A 234 9.12 9.54 2.71
C LEU A 234 10.07 8.79 1.76
N LYS A 235 11.37 8.86 2.03
CA LYS A 235 12.33 8.04 1.29
C LYS A 235 12.20 6.59 1.76
N VAL A 236 12.12 5.69 0.78
CA VAL A 236 12.20 4.24 1.00
C VAL A 236 13.38 3.72 0.17
N GLU A 237 14.29 2.99 0.81
CA GLU A 237 15.46 2.38 0.20
C GLU A 237 15.29 0.86 0.21
N ILE A 238 15.51 0.22 -0.94
CA ILE A 238 15.60 -1.23 -1.01
C ILE A 238 17.08 -1.60 -0.87
N PHE A 239 17.43 -2.17 0.28
CA PHE A 239 18.77 -2.59 0.63
C PHE A 239 18.96 -4.06 0.25
N LEU A 240 19.83 -4.28 -0.73
CA LEU A 240 20.09 -5.55 -1.37
C LEU A 240 21.45 -6.06 -0.94
N ILE A 241 21.53 -7.36 -0.67
CA ILE A 241 22.79 -8.04 -0.38
C ILE A 241 23.03 -9.07 -1.48
N ASN A 242 24.18 -9.00 -2.14
CA ASN A 242 24.65 -9.93 -3.18
C ASN A 242 23.67 -10.10 -4.36
N HIS A 243 22.94 -9.05 -4.74
CA HIS A 243 22.05 -9.11 -5.90
C HIS A 243 22.81 -8.81 -7.20
N THR A 244 22.63 -9.68 -8.20
CA THR A 244 23.13 -9.45 -9.56
C THR A 244 22.40 -8.29 -10.25
N GLU A 245 23.02 -7.70 -11.27
CA GLU A 245 22.41 -6.62 -12.06
C GLU A 245 21.02 -6.99 -12.62
N THR A 246 20.87 -8.24 -13.08
CA THR A 246 19.59 -8.76 -13.61
C THR A 246 18.51 -8.78 -12.52
N GLN A 247 18.85 -9.23 -11.31
CA GLN A 247 17.93 -9.21 -10.19
C GLN A 247 17.56 -7.78 -9.78
N ILE A 248 18.54 -6.87 -9.75
CA ILE A 248 18.31 -5.45 -9.46
C ILE A 248 17.36 -4.83 -10.50
N LYS A 249 17.56 -5.11 -11.80
CA LYS A 249 16.65 -4.63 -12.87
C LYS A 249 15.23 -5.13 -12.66
N ARG A 250 15.05 -6.42 -12.32
CA ARG A 250 13.74 -7.01 -12.02
C ARG A 250 13.08 -6.38 -10.79
N ILE A 251 13.86 -6.08 -9.75
CA ILE A 251 13.34 -5.42 -8.55
C ILE A 251 12.91 -3.98 -8.88
N LYS A 252 13.73 -3.25 -9.64
CA LYS A 252 13.39 -1.90 -10.09
C LYS A 252 12.10 -1.87 -10.90
N SER A 253 11.88 -2.85 -11.79
CA SER A 253 10.66 -2.92 -12.59
C SER A 253 9.39 -3.14 -11.77
N LEU A 254 9.48 -3.59 -10.50
CA LEU A 254 8.30 -3.69 -9.61
C LEU A 254 7.76 -2.32 -9.17
N TYR A 255 8.61 -1.30 -9.15
CA TYR A 255 8.26 0.07 -8.74
C TYR A 255 8.21 1.03 -9.92
N MET A 256 8.57 0.56 -11.11
CA MET A 256 8.29 1.28 -12.34
C MET A 256 6.86 0.94 -12.76
N PRO A 257 6.06 1.93 -13.19
CA PRO A 257 4.79 1.61 -13.81
C PRO A 257 5.06 0.65 -14.97
N ASN A 258 4.45 -0.54 -14.95
CA ASN A 258 4.30 -1.35 -16.15
C ASN A 258 3.32 -0.61 -17.07
N ALA A 259 3.81 0.46 -17.69
CA ALA A 259 3.06 1.22 -18.66
C ALA A 259 2.87 0.32 -19.88
N LYS A 260 1.74 -0.38 -19.93
CA LYS A 260 1.26 -0.92 -21.20
C LYS A 260 1.03 0.25 -22.14
N GLU A 261 1.48 0.10 -23.37
CA GLU A 261 1.29 1.10 -24.41
C GLU A 261 -0.04 0.85 -25.12
N VAL A 262 -0.86 1.90 -25.21
CA VAL A 262 -2.10 1.92 -25.98
C VAL A 262 -1.87 2.74 -27.24
N THR A 263 -2.03 2.10 -28.40
CA THR A 263 -2.05 2.83 -29.66
C THR A 263 -3.48 3.21 -30.00
N ILE A 264 -3.75 4.50 -30.13
CA ILE A 264 -5.03 5.03 -30.62
C ILE A 264 -4.82 5.52 -32.04
N THR A 265 -5.65 5.03 -32.96
CA THR A 265 -5.69 5.50 -34.35
C THR A 265 -7.10 5.93 -34.73
N VAL A 266 -7.18 6.96 -35.55
CA VAL A 266 -8.44 7.47 -36.11
C VAL A 266 -8.29 7.78 -37.58
N GLY A 267 -9.27 7.32 -38.36
CA GLY A 267 -9.45 7.70 -39.76
C GLY A 267 -10.41 8.90 -39.91
N TYR A 268 -11.02 8.99 -41.09
CA TYR A 268 -12.02 10.03 -41.38
C TYR A 268 -13.24 9.96 -40.44
N SER A 269 -13.81 11.12 -40.11
CA SER A 269 -15.06 11.26 -39.35
C SER A 269 -15.76 12.56 -39.75
N SER A 270 -17.10 12.54 -39.78
CA SER A 270 -17.92 13.74 -40.00
C SER A 270 -18.18 14.54 -38.71
N SER A 271 -17.59 14.13 -37.58
CA SER A 271 -17.76 14.82 -36.30
C SER A 271 -17.17 16.23 -36.32
N LYS A 272 -17.87 17.18 -35.67
CA LYS A 272 -17.38 18.54 -35.42
C LYS A 272 -16.09 18.57 -34.60
N LYS A 273 -15.81 17.52 -33.82
CA LYS A 273 -14.60 17.38 -33.00
C LYS A 273 -13.37 16.90 -33.78
N ARG A 274 -13.47 16.73 -35.11
CA ARG A 274 -12.41 16.07 -35.88
C ARG A 274 -11.09 16.82 -35.86
N GLU A 275 -11.12 18.12 -36.13
CA GLU A 275 -9.91 18.94 -36.17
C GLU A 275 -9.24 19.00 -34.79
N GLU A 276 -10.04 19.10 -33.73
CA GLU A 276 -9.58 19.06 -32.34
C GLU A 276 -8.89 17.73 -32.01
N ALA A 277 -9.50 16.59 -32.37
CA ALA A 277 -8.91 15.26 -32.15
C ALA A 277 -7.59 15.08 -32.88
N ILE A 278 -7.49 15.54 -34.13
CA ILE A 278 -6.25 15.44 -34.92
C ILE A 278 -5.16 16.33 -34.34
N ARG A 279 -5.49 17.58 -33.99
CA ARG A 279 -4.54 18.49 -33.35
C ARG A 279 -4.02 17.91 -32.03
N PHE A 280 -4.91 17.36 -31.21
CA PHE A 280 -4.52 16.69 -29.97
C PHE A 280 -3.54 15.52 -30.21
N LEU A 281 -3.79 14.69 -31.24
CA LEU A 281 -2.87 13.61 -31.61
C LEU A 281 -1.52 14.15 -32.08
N GLN A 282 -1.50 15.22 -32.88
CA GLN A 282 -0.28 15.86 -33.39
C GLN A 282 0.62 16.45 -32.31
N GLU A 283 0.04 16.84 -31.17
CA GLU A 283 0.78 17.34 -30.01
C GLU A 283 1.48 16.24 -29.21
N GLN A 284 1.19 14.96 -29.48
CA GLN A 284 1.84 13.84 -28.79
C GLN A 284 3.20 13.52 -29.42
N GLU A 285 4.22 13.25 -28.61
CA GLU A 285 5.56 12.88 -29.09
C GLU A 285 5.56 11.63 -29.98
N SER A 286 4.63 10.72 -29.74
CA SER A 286 4.48 9.45 -30.46
C SER A 286 3.58 9.53 -31.70
N TYR A 287 3.23 10.74 -32.14
CA TYR A 287 2.35 10.96 -33.28
C TYR A 287 2.87 10.32 -34.57
N PHE A 288 1.98 9.70 -35.33
CA PHE A 288 2.27 9.18 -36.66
C PHE A 288 1.06 9.26 -37.58
N THR A 289 1.31 9.10 -38.87
CA THR A 289 0.27 8.93 -39.89
C THR A 289 0.50 7.69 -40.73
N LYS A 290 -0.58 7.09 -41.24
CA LYS A 290 -0.54 6.03 -42.25
C LYS A 290 -1.52 6.36 -43.38
N GLY A 291 -1.15 6.07 -44.63
CA GLY A 291 -1.95 6.38 -45.81
C GLY A 291 -1.96 7.87 -46.19
N GLU A 292 -2.65 8.19 -47.27
CA GLU A 292 -2.74 9.55 -47.84
C GLU A 292 -4.19 9.92 -48.20
N GLY A 293 -4.47 11.22 -48.27
CA GLY A 293 -5.77 11.73 -48.72
C GLY A 293 -6.94 11.29 -47.84
N LYS A 294 -7.98 10.71 -48.45
CA LYS A 294 -9.21 10.28 -47.74
C LYS A 294 -9.01 9.04 -46.86
N GLU A 295 -7.93 8.29 -47.07
CA GLU A 295 -7.58 7.11 -46.26
C GLU A 295 -6.51 7.41 -45.20
N GLN A 296 -6.18 8.69 -44.99
CA GLN A 296 -5.22 9.10 -43.98
C GLN A 296 -5.71 8.72 -42.57
N ILE A 297 -4.88 7.97 -41.87
CA ILE A 297 -5.04 7.58 -40.47
C ILE A 297 -4.07 8.41 -39.64
N HIS A 298 -4.56 8.98 -38.55
CA HIS A 298 -3.79 9.69 -37.54
C HIS A 298 -3.69 8.80 -36.30
N GLY A 299 -2.51 8.66 -35.72
CA GLY A 299 -2.31 7.84 -34.54
C GLY A 299 -1.30 8.41 -33.56
N ALA A 300 -1.42 7.99 -32.31
CA ALA A 300 -0.44 8.23 -31.27
C ALA A 300 -0.46 7.07 -30.27
N LYS A 301 0.64 6.92 -29.54
CA LYS A 301 0.83 5.93 -28.47
C LYS A 301 0.76 6.61 -27.10
N PHE A 302 0.08 5.98 -26.16
CA PHE A 302 -0.13 6.46 -24.80
C PHE A 302 0.25 5.39 -23.80
N ASN A 303 0.95 5.77 -22.73
CA ASN A 303 1.29 4.83 -21.66
C ASN A 303 0.14 4.74 -20.64
N ILE A 304 -0.15 3.55 -20.13
CA ILE A 304 -1.07 3.40 -18.99
C ILE A 304 -0.30 3.69 -17.71
N ASN A 305 -0.15 4.98 -17.40
CA ASN A 305 0.50 5.50 -16.20
C ASN A 305 -0.21 6.77 -15.72
N GLU A 306 0.27 7.35 -14.62
CA GLU A 306 -0.37 8.52 -13.99
C GLU A 306 -0.29 9.79 -14.86
N ASP A 307 0.74 9.91 -15.72
CA ASP A 307 0.98 11.09 -16.56
C ASP A 307 0.12 11.11 -17.84
N ASP A 308 -0.10 9.95 -18.44
CA ASP A 308 -0.78 9.81 -19.74
C ASP A 308 -2.26 9.41 -19.61
N ILE A 309 -2.74 8.99 -18.43
CA ILE A 309 -4.11 8.50 -18.27
C ILE A 309 -5.17 9.54 -18.67
N GLU A 310 -4.99 10.81 -18.33
CA GLU A 310 -5.92 11.86 -18.75
C GLU A 310 -5.82 12.18 -20.25
N LYS A 311 -4.62 12.09 -20.83
CA LYS A 311 -4.43 12.26 -22.28
C LYS A 311 -5.14 11.15 -23.05
N LEU A 312 -5.02 9.91 -22.57
CA LEU A 312 -5.72 8.75 -23.12
C LEU A 312 -7.24 8.94 -23.05
N PHE A 313 -7.79 9.32 -21.90
CA PHE A 313 -9.23 9.58 -21.78
C PHE A 313 -9.69 10.77 -22.63
N THR A 314 -8.84 11.79 -22.82
CA THR A 314 -9.13 12.93 -23.68
C THR A 314 -9.33 12.49 -25.12
N ILE A 315 -8.38 11.75 -25.70
CA ILE A 315 -8.54 11.28 -27.09
C ILE A 315 -9.73 10.32 -27.23
N LEU A 316 -9.93 9.41 -26.26
CA LEU A 316 -11.08 8.51 -26.26
C LEU A 316 -12.41 9.29 -26.26
N ASN A 317 -12.49 10.42 -25.56
CA ASN A 317 -13.67 11.28 -25.49
C ASN A 317 -13.90 12.06 -26.79
N LEU A 318 -12.83 12.62 -27.37
CA LEU A 318 -12.90 13.36 -28.62
C LEU A 318 -13.38 12.47 -29.78
N THR A 319 -13.00 11.21 -29.75
CA THR A 319 -13.22 10.23 -30.82
C THR A 319 -14.30 9.19 -30.47
N SER A 320 -15.07 9.45 -29.42
CA SER A 320 -16.17 8.58 -28.98
C SER A 320 -17.22 8.39 -30.06
N GLY A 321 -17.58 7.14 -30.35
CA GLY A 321 -18.58 6.77 -31.35
C GLY A 321 -18.09 6.82 -32.80
N TRP A 322 -16.81 7.12 -33.04
CA TRP A 322 -16.26 7.07 -34.39
C TRP A 322 -16.03 5.63 -34.82
N LYS A 323 -16.59 5.25 -35.98
CA LYS A 323 -16.37 3.92 -36.57
C LYS A 323 -14.92 3.65 -36.95
N THR A 324 -14.14 4.72 -37.14
CA THR A 324 -12.74 4.69 -37.56
C THR A 324 -11.77 4.75 -36.38
N GLN A 325 -12.26 4.80 -35.14
CA GLN A 325 -11.42 4.68 -33.95
C GLN A 325 -10.98 3.23 -33.78
N GLN A 326 -9.68 3.00 -33.72
CA GLN A 326 -9.07 1.72 -33.39
C GLN A 326 -8.11 1.88 -32.22
N ILE A 327 -8.22 0.96 -31.27
CA ILE A 327 -7.49 0.95 -29.99
C ILE A 327 -6.76 -0.38 -29.93
N GLU A 328 -5.44 -0.34 -29.80
CA GLU A 328 -4.59 -1.53 -29.82
C GLU A 328 -3.70 -1.56 -28.57
N ILE A 329 -3.66 -2.72 -27.90
CA ILE A 329 -2.79 -3.01 -26.76
C ILE A 329 -2.17 -4.39 -27.02
N ASP A 330 -0.84 -4.51 -26.94
CA ASP A 330 -0.11 -5.76 -27.17
C ASP A 330 -0.51 -6.49 -28.49
N GLY A 331 -0.76 -5.73 -29.55
CA GLY A 331 -1.17 -6.27 -30.85
C GLY A 331 -2.64 -6.74 -30.94
N LYS A 332 -3.42 -6.63 -29.85
CA LYS A 332 -4.85 -6.95 -29.80
C LYS A 332 -5.68 -5.67 -29.91
N ILE A 333 -6.69 -5.68 -30.79
CA ILE A 333 -7.66 -4.59 -30.90
C ILE A 333 -8.75 -4.76 -29.84
N ILE A 334 -9.02 -3.71 -29.07
CA ILE A 334 -10.00 -3.71 -27.98
C ILE A 334 -11.07 -2.64 -28.16
N LYS A 335 -12.21 -2.79 -27.48
CA LYS A 335 -13.30 -1.80 -27.53
C LYS A 335 -13.00 -0.62 -26.60
N SER A 336 -13.42 0.59 -27.02
CA SER A 336 -13.30 1.80 -26.18
C SER A 336 -14.01 1.66 -24.84
N THR A 337 -15.19 1.03 -24.82
CA THR A 337 -15.96 0.77 -23.60
C THR A 337 -15.23 -0.15 -22.62
N GLU A 338 -14.58 -1.18 -23.16
CA GLU A 338 -13.80 -2.14 -22.39
C GLU A 338 -12.62 -1.44 -21.73
N LEU A 339 -11.79 -0.74 -22.53
CA LEU A 339 -10.66 0.03 -22.03
C LEU A 339 -11.07 1.06 -20.95
N ARG A 340 -12.18 1.77 -21.18
CA ARG A 340 -12.68 2.76 -20.21
C ARG A 340 -13.10 2.13 -18.90
N ASN A 341 -13.83 1.03 -18.94
CA ASN A 341 -14.28 0.32 -17.74
C ASN A 341 -13.07 -0.20 -16.95
N SER A 342 -12.08 -0.74 -17.65
CA SER A 342 -10.82 -1.22 -17.09
C SER A 342 -10.01 -0.13 -16.40
N LEU A 343 -9.93 1.05 -17.02
CA LEU A 343 -9.06 2.13 -16.55
C LEU A 343 -9.76 3.18 -15.69
N TRP A 344 -11.09 3.10 -15.54
CA TRP A 344 -11.85 4.10 -14.80
C TRP A 344 -11.36 4.24 -13.35
N CYS A 345 -11.19 3.11 -12.66
CA CYS A 345 -10.80 3.14 -11.25
C CYS A 345 -9.37 3.67 -11.06
N PHE A 346 -8.45 3.31 -11.96
CA PHE A 346 -7.09 3.83 -11.99
C PHE A 346 -7.08 5.35 -12.24
N ARG A 347 -7.89 5.83 -13.20
CA ARG A 347 -8.05 7.26 -13.47
C ARG A 347 -8.56 8.01 -12.25
N GLU A 348 -9.57 7.47 -11.54
CA GLU A 348 -10.10 8.11 -10.33
C GLU A 348 -9.09 8.12 -9.17
N LYS A 349 -8.30 7.05 -9.01
CA LYS A 349 -7.16 7.01 -8.08
C LYS A 349 -6.17 8.14 -8.39
N VAL A 350 -5.78 8.30 -9.65
CA VAL A 350 -4.82 9.34 -10.10
C VAL A 350 -5.37 10.74 -9.86
N LYS A 351 -6.64 11.02 -10.21
CA LYS A 351 -7.28 12.32 -9.95
C LYS A 351 -7.30 12.70 -8.47
N GLN A 352 -7.47 11.72 -7.60
CA GLN A 352 -7.48 11.92 -6.15
C GLN A 352 -6.07 11.94 -5.53
N ASN A 353 -5.04 11.71 -6.34
CA ASN A 353 -3.67 11.48 -5.88
C ASN A 353 -3.63 10.44 -4.74
N ALA A 354 -4.42 9.38 -4.88
CA ALA A 354 -4.67 8.40 -3.84
C ALA A 354 -3.62 7.27 -3.89
N SER A 355 -3.22 6.75 -2.73
CA SER A 355 -2.33 5.58 -2.62
C SER A 355 -2.93 4.32 -3.27
N SER A 356 -2.11 3.29 -3.45
CA SER A 356 -2.57 1.91 -3.71
C SER A 356 -3.69 1.42 -2.78
N ASP A 357 -3.85 1.97 -1.57
CA ASP A 357 -4.96 1.60 -0.67
C ASP A 357 -6.34 2.00 -1.10
N TYR A 358 -6.47 3.01 -1.96
CA TYR A 358 -7.75 3.40 -2.56
C TYR A 358 -8.50 2.17 -3.05
N CYS A 359 -7.71 1.23 -3.57
CA CYS A 359 -8.14 0.03 -4.19
C CYS A 359 -8.65 -1.08 -3.27
N LYS A 360 -8.41 -0.97 -1.97
CA LYS A 360 -8.90 -1.90 -0.95
C LYS A 360 -10.17 -1.44 -0.25
N ARG A 361 -10.56 -0.18 -0.42
CA ARG A 361 -11.65 0.41 0.38
C ARG A 361 -13.04 -0.12 0.02
N LEU A 362 -13.18 -0.87 -1.09
CA LEU A 362 -14.47 -1.37 -1.59
C LEU A 362 -15.55 -0.28 -1.55
N GLU A 363 -15.18 0.98 -1.75
CA GLU A 363 -16.04 2.15 -1.61
C GLU A 363 -15.74 3.16 -2.71
N TYR A 364 -16.79 3.70 -3.32
CA TYR A 364 -16.74 4.86 -4.23
C TYR A 364 -17.92 5.77 -3.91
N ASP A 365 -17.69 7.07 -3.69
CA ASP A 365 -18.74 8.05 -3.36
C ASP A 365 -19.63 7.62 -2.16
N ASN A 366 -18.99 7.12 -1.08
CA ASN A 366 -19.65 6.54 0.10
C ASN A 366 -20.61 5.36 -0.21
N LYS A 367 -20.45 4.70 -1.36
CA LYS A 367 -21.22 3.51 -1.72
C LYS A 367 -20.30 2.29 -1.81
N PRO A 368 -20.76 1.11 -1.36
CA PRO A 368 -20.03 -0.14 -1.53
C PRO A 368 -19.74 -0.43 -3.01
N ASN A 369 -18.46 -0.48 -3.37
CA ASN A 369 -17.96 -0.97 -4.64
C ASN A 369 -17.67 -2.47 -4.51
N LYS A 370 -18.66 -3.29 -4.90
CA LYS A 370 -18.59 -4.77 -4.89
C LYS A 370 -17.38 -5.36 -5.63
N PHE A 371 -16.79 -4.62 -6.56
CA PHE A 371 -15.68 -5.11 -7.38
C PHE A 371 -14.29 -4.82 -6.76
N GLY A 372 -14.22 -3.88 -5.80
CA GLY A 372 -12.94 -3.32 -5.38
C GLY A 372 -12.11 -2.79 -6.55
N CYS A 373 -10.87 -2.40 -6.33
CA CYS A 373 -9.92 -2.27 -7.44
C CYS A 373 -9.24 -3.62 -7.76
N ARG A 374 -9.80 -4.76 -7.34
CA ARG A 374 -9.09 -6.04 -7.42
C ARG A 374 -8.98 -6.63 -8.82
N TYR A 375 -9.02 -5.81 -9.87
CA TYR A 375 -9.08 -6.29 -11.25
C TYR A 375 -8.26 -5.52 -12.27
N PHE A 376 -7.19 -4.80 -11.91
CA PHE A 376 -6.26 -4.30 -12.95
C PHE A 376 -4.80 -4.26 -12.46
N TYR A 377 -4.25 -5.42 -12.12
CA TYR A 377 -2.85 -5.68 -12.46
C TYR A 377 -2.85 -6.52 -13.74
N PHE A 378 -2.10 -6.05 -14.73
CA PHE A 378 -2.02 -6.55 -16.11
C PHE A 378 -1.63 -8.02 -16.31
N HIS A 379 -1.52 -8.84 -15.26
CA HIS A 379 -1.23 -10.27 -15.38
C HIS A 379 -2.38 -11.06 -16.03
N GLU A 380 -3.61 -10.54 -16.00
CA GLU A 380 -4.79 -11.18 -16.61
C GLU A 380 -4.86 -11.06 -18.14
N MET A 381 -3.88 -10.44 -18.79
CA MET A 381 -3.76 -10.50 -20.26
C MET A 381 -2.80 -11.61 -20.74
N GLU A 382 -2.09 -12.27 -19.82
CA GLU A 382 -1.11 -13.33 -20.13
C GLU A 382 -1.68 -14.74 -19.98
N ASP A 383 -2.72 -14.92 -19.18
CA ASP A 383 -3.46 -16.19 -19.09
C ASP A 383 -4.78 -16.07 -19.85
N ASP A 384 -4.81 -16.67 -21.05
CA ASP A 384 -6.03 -16.88 -21.82
C ASP A 384 -7.03 -17.71 -20.99
N GLU A 385 -7.94 -17.03 -20.29
CA GLU A 385 -9.32 -17.48 -20.02
C GLU A 385 -10.07 -16.34 -19.30
N TRP A 386 -10.87 -15.60 -20.08
CA TRP A 386 -11.91 -14.73 -19.56
C TRP A 386 -12.97 -15.62 -18.88
N ILE A 387 -12.74 -15.99 -17.63
CA ILE A 387 -13.71 -16.76 -16.86
C ILE A 387 -14.85 -15.83 -16.47
N GLU A 388 -15.93 -15.95 -17.25
CA GLU A 388 -17.32 -15.87 -16.83
C GLU A 388 -17.48 -15.83 -15.30
N TYR A 389 -17.88 -14.69 -14.72
CA TYR A 389 -18.65 -14.48 -13.47
C TYR A 389 -18.37 -13.03 -13.01
N GLY A 390 -19.32 -12.10 -12.91
CA GLY A 390 -20.75 -12.18 -13.14
C GLY A 390 -21.40 -10.81 -12.98
N TYR A 391 -22.58 -10.68 -13.61
CA TYR A 391 -23.70 -9.99 -12.97
C TYR A 391 -23.95 -10.65 -11.60
N ILE A 392 -24.05 -9.83 -10.53
CA ILE A 392 -25.00 -9.85 -9.40
C ILE A 392 -24.79 -8.60 -8.54
#